data_AF-A0A849C977-F1
#
_entry.id   AF-A0A849C977-F1
#
_cell.length_a   1.000
_cell.length_b   1.000
_cell.length_c   1.000
_cell.angle_alpha   90.00
_cell.angle_beta   90.00
_cell.angle_gamma   90.00
#
_symmetry.space_group_name_H-M   'P 1'
#
loop_
_entity.id
_entity.type
_entity.pdbx_description
1 polymer ?
#
loop_
_entity_poly.entity_id
_entity_poly.type
_entity_poly.pdbx_seq_one_letter_code
_entity_poly.pdbx_strand_id
1 'polypeptide(L)' 'MAKTSVEVDPTKLDRAKAILGTETLRDTIDAALREVIRIDSVRRLVDLAEDGAFAALLEPGAEDRLWG' A
#
# COMPACT_ATOMS: atom_id res chain seq x y z
N MET A 1 19.65 -0.54 1.99
CA MET A 1 19.47 -0.73 0.53
C MET A 1 20.63 -1.52 -0.04
N ALA A 2 20.36 -2.42 -0.98
CA ALA A 2 21.38 -3.12 -1.77
C ALA A 2 21.50 -2.48 -3.15
N LYS A 3 22.72 -2.45 -3.74
CA LYS A 3 22.91 -2.02 -5.12
C LYS A 3 22.57 -3.18 -6.05
N THR A 4 21.68 -2.92 -6.99
CA THR A 4 21.25 -3.90 -7.99
C THR A 4 21.29 -3.23 -9.36
N SER A 5 21.84 -3.93 -10.36
CA SER A 5 21.76 -3.52 -11.76
C SER A 5 20.55 -4.22 -12.38
N VAL A 6 19.70 -3.45 -13.08
CA VAL A 6 18.50 -3.94 -13.75
C VAL A 6 18.36 -3.25 -15.09
N GLU A 7 17.85 -3.96 -16.08
CA GLU A 7 17.44 -3.37 -17.35
C GLU A 7 15.99 -2.88 -17.24
N VAL A 8 15.75 -1.66 -17.72
CA VAL A 8 14.43 -1.02 -17.64
C VAL A 8 14.11 -0.39 -18.99
N ASP A 9 12.88 -0.62 -19.45
CA ASP A 9 12.32 0.10 -20.59
C ASP A 9 12.15 1.58 -20.24
N PRO A 10 12.86 2.50 -20.91
CA PRO A 10 12.83 3.93 -20.56
C PRO A 10 11.45 4.55 -20.76
N THR A 11 10.66 4.09 -21.73
CA THR A 11 9.32 4.61 -21.97
C THR A 11 8.37 4.22 -20.84
N LYS A 12 8.48 2.99 -20.33
CA LYS A 12 7.71 2.56 -19.15
C LYS A 12 8.15 3.30 -17.89
N LEU A 13 9.46 3.52 -17.74
CA LEU A 13 10.00 4.28 -16.61
C LEU A 13 9.46 5.70 -16.58
N ASP A 14 9.48 6.40 -17.71
CA ASP A 14 8.97 7.79 -17.79
C ASP A 14 7.47 7.84 -17.49
N ARG A 15 6.70 6.85 -17.95
CA ARG A 15 5.29 6.75 -17.60
C ARG A 15 5.08 6.50 -16.11
N ALA A 16 5.85 5.59 -15.51
CA ALA A 16 5.79 5.32 -14.08
C ALA A 16 6.17 6.55 -13.25
N LYS A 17 7.21 7.28 -13.66
CA LYS A 17 7.62 8.56 -13.05
C LYS A 17 6.49 9.59 -13.06
N ALA A 18 5.79 9.74 -14.18
CA ALA A 18 4.67 10.66 -14.30
C ALA A 18 3.48 10.25 -13.40
N ILE A 19 3.18 8.94 -13.30
CA ILE A 19 2.11 8.42 -12.44
C ILE A 19 2.45 8.63 -10.96
N LEU A 20 3.70 8.35 -10.58
CA LEU A 20 4.14 8.34 -9.18
C LEU A 20 4.68 9.69 -8.69
N GLY A 21 4.86 10.66 -9.60
CA GLY A 21 5.43 11.97 -9.27
C GLY A 21 6.90 11.90 -8.84
N THR A 22 7.69 11.02 -9.45
CA THR A 22 9.10 10.78 -9.07
C THR A 22 10.08 11.19 -10.17
N GLU A 23 11.30 11.57 -9.81
CA GLU A 23 12.30 12.07 -10.77
C GLU A 23 13.38 11.03 -11.12
N THR A 24 13.82 10.24 -10.14
CA THR A 24 14.91 9.26 -10.32
C THR A 24 14.39 7.83 -10.40
N LEU A 25 15.13 6.93 -11.08
CA LEU A 25 14.78 5.50 -11.14
C LEU A 25 14.65 4.89 -9.73
N ARG A 26 15.53 5.28 -8.79
CA ARG A 26 15.47 4.79 -7.41
C ARG A 26 14.15 5.19 -6.76
N ASP A 27 13.79 6.46 -6.83
CA ASP A 27 12.56 6.96 -6.21
C ASP A 27 11.33 6.32 -6.84
N THR A 28 11.35 6.11 -8.15
CA THR A 28 10.27 5.40 -8.87
C THR A 28 10.14 3.96 -8.40
N ILE A 29 11.26 3.22 -8.24
CA ILE A 29 11.23 1.84 -7.74
C ILE A 29 10.68 1.82 -6.31
N ASP A 30 11.19 2.67 -5.42
CA ASP A 30 10.77 2.71 -4.02
C ASP A 30 9.28 3.07 -3.91
N ALA A 31 8.81 4.06 -4.68
CA ALA A 31 7.41 4.44 -4.71
C ALA A 31 6.51 3.32 -5.28
N ALA A 32 6.93 2.67 -6.37
CA ALA A 32 6.18 1.58 -6.97
C ALA A 32 6.05 0.38 -6.02
N LEU A 33 7.13 0.00 -5.33
CA LEU A 33 7.09 -1.08 -4.34
C LEU A 33 6.16 -0.73 -3.17
N ARG A 34 6.22 0.51 -2.69
CA ARG A 34 5.34 0.99 -1.62
C ARG A 34 3.87 0.94 -2.03
N GLU A 35 3.56 1.29 -3.29
CA GLU A 35 2.21 1.25 -3.82
C GLU A 35 1.67 -0.18 -3.93
N VAL A 36 2.49 -1.13 -4.39
CA VAL A 36 2.10 -2.55 -4.44
C VAL A 36 1.81 -3.09 -3.04
N ILE A 37 2.65 -2.78 -2.06
CA ILE A 37 2.44 -3.16 -0.65
C ILE A 37 1.14 -2.55 -0.11
N ARG A 38 0.86 -1.28 -0.45
CA ARG A 38 -0.36 -0.59 -0.03
C ARG A 38 -1.61 -1.25 -0.61
N ILE A 39 -1.60 -1.58 -1.90
CA ILE A 39 -2.73 -2.26 -2.58
C ILE A 39 -3.03 -3.59 -1.90
N ASP A 40 -1.99 -4.38 -1.63
CA ASP A 40 -2.11 -5.65 -0.95
C ASP A 40 -2.63 -5.50 0.49
N SER A 41 -2.10 -4.54 1.25
CA SER A 41 -2.58 -4.23 2.61
C SER A 41 -4.06 -3.85 2.63
N VAL A 42 -4.52 -3.06 1.65
CA VAL A 42 -5.93 -2.68 1.53
C VAL A 42 -6.81 -3.90 1.21
N ARG A 43 -6.36 -4.80 0.34
CA ARG A 43 -7.10 -6.05 0.06
C ARG A 43 -7.27 -6.88 1.33
N ARG A 44 -6.18 -7.11 2.07
CA ARG A 44 -6.26 -7.84 3.35
C ARG A 44 -7.15 -7.15 4.37
N LEU A 45 -7.16 -5.81 4.40
CA LEU A 45 -8.06 -5.06 5.29
C LEU A 45 -9.53 -5.30 4.93
N VAL A 46 -9.86 -5.34 3.64
CA VAL A 46 -11.21 -5.68 3.17
C VAL A 46 -11.55 -7.12 3.55
N ASP A 47 -10.66 -8.08 3.29
CA ASP A 47 -10.88 -9.49 3.63
C ASP A 47 -11.16 -9.65 5.14
N LEU A 48 -10.38 -8.99 6.00
CA LEU A 48 -10.60 -8.97 7.45
C LEU A 48 -11.97 -8.39 7.83
N ALA A 49 -12.41 -7.34 7.14
CA ALA A 49 -13.72 -6.74 7.38
C ALA A 49 -14.86 -7.68 6.97
N GLU A 50 -14.74 -8.35 5.82
CA GLU A 50 -15.70 -9.33 5.33
C GLU A 50 -15.79 -10.55 6.26
N ASP A 51 -14.67 -10.98 6.83
CA ASP A 51 -14.59 -12.05 7.83
C ASP A 51 -15.09 -11.62 9.22
N GLY A 52 -15.55 -10.38 9.37
CA GLY A 52 -16.14 -9.88 10.62
C GLY A 52 -15.12 -9.51 11.70
N ALA A 53 -13.84 -9.34 11.36
CA ALA A 53 -12.79 -8.99 12.32
C ALA A 53 -13.08 -7.67 13.08
N PHE A 54 -13.92 -6.80 12.51
CA PHE A 54 -14.33 -5.53 13.10
C PHE A 54 -15.76 -5.52 13.64
N ALA A 55 -16.48 -6.65 13.66
CA ALA A 55 -17.88 -6.71 14.06
C ALA A 55 -18.11 -6.19 15.49
N ALA A 56 -17.22 -6.53 16.43
CA ALA A 56 -17.29 -6.07 17.81
C ALA A 56 -17.16 -4.53 17.96
N LEU A 57 -16.47 -3.87 17.02
CA LEU A 57 -16.32 -2.40 17.03
C LEU A 57 -17.62 -1.68 16.65
N LEU A 58 -18.56 -2.38 16.01
CA LEU A 58 -19.83 -1.82 15.53
C LEU A 58 -20.98 -2.03 16.53
N GLU A 59 -20.74 -2.73 17.64
CA GLU A 59 -21.74 -2.93 18.67
C GLU A 59 -22.02 -1.63 19.45
N PRO A 60 -23.28 -1.37 19.87
CA PRO A 60 -23.58 -0.24 20.75
C PRO A 60 -22.74 -0.28 22.04
N GLY A 61 -22.15 0.87 22.39
CA GLY A 61 -21.28 1.00 23.56
C GLY A 61 -19.91 0.30 23.43
N ALA A 62 -19.48 -0.07 22.22
CA ALA A 62 -18.16 -0.67 22.00
C ALA A 62 -17.01 0.25 22.43
N GLU A 63 -17.14 1.57 22.21
CA GLU A 63 -16.13 2.56 22.59
C GLU A 63 -15.85 2.55 24.11
N ASP A 64 -16.89 2.68 24.93
CA ASP A 64 -16.76 2.61 26.40
C ASP A 64 -16.23 1.25 26.88
N ARG A 65 -16.55 0.16 26.17
CA ARG A 65 -16.15 -1.20 26.55
C ARG A 65 -14.68 -1.52 26.22
N LEU A 66 -14.16 -0.93 25.15
CA LEU A 66 -12.83 -1.24 24.61
C LEU A 66 -11.78 -0.18 24.97
N TRP A 67 -12.18 1.08 25.13
CA TRP A 67 -11.29 2.22 25.36
C TRP A 67 -11.67 3.09 26.57
N GLY A 68 -12.77 2.79 27.26
CA GLY A 68 -13.18 3.44 28.51
C GLY A 68 -12.44 2.98 29.76
#